data_AF-A0A1Y1LEK3-F1
#
_entry.id   AF-A0A1Y1LEK3-F1
#
_cell.length_a   1.000
_cell.length_b   1.000
_cell.length_c   1.000
_cell.angle_alpha   90.00
_cell.angle_beta   90.00
_cell.angle_gamma   90.00
#
_symmetry.space_group_name_H-M   'P 1'
#
loop_
_entity.id
_entity.type
_entity.pdbx_description
1 polymer ?
#
loop_
_entity_poly.entity_id
_entity_poly.type
_entity_poly.pdbx_seq_one_letter_code
_entity_poly.pdbx_strand_id
1 'polypeptide(L)'
;ESENLNETIFNNTMLVGYVCEYNNVIFSHSNGYYIQECLGPDIPVVFLVETATNIRLAVLDSGHSLRNKVKDLSVPQIKKFQVEIEAGYKAQVRLIFPPILREYEEVAFPMILIVNCKPGSQTVSEK
;
A
#
# COMPACT_ATOMS: atom_id res chain seq x y z
N GLU A 1 23.87 5.24 22.40
CA GLU A 1 22.81 4.73 23.29
C GLU A 1 21.52 5.47 22.99
N SER A 2 20.64 4.89 22.16
CA SER A 2 19.29 5.41 21.91
C SER A 2 18.53 4.40 21.04
N GLU A 3 17.22 4.28 21.26
CA GLU A 3 16.21 3.54 20.46
C GLU A 3 15.84 2.10 20.88
N ASN A 4 15.66 1.82 22.19
CA ASN A 4 14.82 0.68 22.63
C ASN A 4 13.53 1.12 23.34
N LEU A 5 13.26 2.42 23.37
CA LEU A 5 11.97 2.97 23.78
C LEU A 5 11.23 3.33 22.47
N ASN A 6 10.34 2.46 21.99
CA ASN A 6 9.16 2.77 21.11
C ASN A 6 8.72 1.66 20.13
N GLU A 7 9.37 0.50 20.06
CA GLU A 7 8.89 -0.57 19.14
C GLU A 7 7.55 -1.18 19.58
N THR A 8 7.35 -1.38 20.90
CA THR A 8 6.13 -2.02 21.43
C THR A 8 4.87 -1.15 21.24
N ILE A 9 5.01 0.17 21.37
CA ILE A 9 3.91 1.12 21.16
C ILE A 9 3.57 1.22 19.66
N PHE A 10 4.61 1.24 18.82
CA PHE A 10 4.46 1.23 17.37
C PHE A 10 3.73 -0.03 16.89
N ASN A 11 4.09 -1.20 17.44
CA ASN A 11 3.42 -2.46 17.15
C ASN A 11 1.95 -2.44 17.58
N ASN A 12 1.63 -1.97 18.79
CA ASN A 12 0.22 -1.86 19.23
C ASN A 12 -0.61 -0.93 18.34
N THR A 13 -0.01 0.16 17.86
CA THR A 13 -0.68 1.10 16.94
C THR A 13 -0.93 0.44 15.58
N MET A 14 0.04 -0.31 15.07
CA MET A 14 -0.08 -1.06 13.82
C MET A 14 -1.16 -2.16 13.88
N LEU A 15 -1.32 -2.84 15.03
CA LEU A 15 -2.31 -3.90 15.17
C LEU A 15 -3.76 -3.40 14.99
N VAL A 16 -4.07 -2.17 15.42
CA VAL A 16 -5.45 -1.65 15.41
C VAL A 16 -5.72 -0.73 14.22
N GLY A 17 -4.74 0.09 13.81
CA GLY A 17 -4.98 1.23 12.91
C GLY A 17 -4.33 1.15 11.53
N TYR A 18 -3.68 0.05 11.15
CA TYR A 18 -2.99 -0.03 9.86
C TYR A 18 -3.96 -0.26 8.70
N VAL A 19 -4.09 0.75 7.83
CA VAL A 19 -4.90 0.71 6.61
C VAL A 19 -4.28 -0.27 5.63
N CYS A 20 -5.08 -1.20 5.12
CA CYS A 20 -4.63 -2.21 4.18
C CYS A 20 -5.71 -2.56 3.17
N GLU A 21 -5.47 -2.23 1.90
CA GLU A 21 -6.43 -2.44 0.81
C GLU A 21 -5.95 -3.50 -0.19
N TYR A 22 -4.66 -3.84 -0.19
CA TYR A 22 -4.10 -4.96 -0.95
C TYR A 22 -3.51 -6.02 -0.01
N ASN A 23 -4.11 -7.20 0.01
CA ASN A 23 -3.77 -8.26 0.95
C ASN A 23 -3.38 -9.54 0.21
N ASN A 24 -2.35 -10.22 0.71
CA ASN A 24 -2.12 -11.64 0.44
C ASN A 24 -2.24 -12.41 1.76
N VAL A 25 -2.91 -13.56 1.74
CA VAL A 25 -3.25 -14.30 2.97
C VAL A 25 -2.80 -15.75 2.85
N ILE A 26 -2.11 -16.24 3.88
CA ILE A 26 -1.56 -17.60 3.93
C ILE A 26 -2.06 -18.27 5.20
N PHE A 27 -2.90 -19.29 5.06
CA PHE A 27 -3.48 -20.01 6.20
C PHE A 27 -2.50 -21.03 6.80
N SER A 28 -2.58 -21.19 8.11
CA SER A 28 -2.00 -22.33 8.82
C SER A 28 -2.68 -23.65 8.41
N HIS A 29 -2.00 -24.78 8.60
CA HIS A 29 -2.54 -26.10 8.21
C HIS A 29 -3.90 -26.44 8.83
N SER A 30 -4.17 -25.96 10.06
CA SER A 30 -5.44 -26.19 10.77
C SER A 30 -6.46 -25.07 10.55
N ASN A 31 -6.13 -24.06 9.74
CA ASN A 31 -6.92 -22.85 9.51
C ASN A 31 -7.26 -22.03 10.78
N GLY A 32 -6.63 -22.32 11.93
CA GLY A 32 -6.84 -21.57 13.17
C GLY A 32 -6.29 -20.15 13.11
N TYR A 33 -5.20 -19.98 12.35
CA TYR A 33 -4.52 -18.72 12.13
C TYR A 33 -4.19 -18.51 10.64
N TYR A 34 -3.94 -17.26 10.27
CA TYR A 34 -3.37 -16.91 8.98
C TYR A 34 -2.33 -15.80 9.11
N ILE A 35 -1.42 -15.77 8.15
CA ILE A 35 -0.49 -14.67 7.93
C ILE A 35 -1.17 -13.70 6.95
N GLN A 36 -1.31 -12.44 7.34
CA GLN A 36 -1.78 -11.35 6.50
C GLN A 36 -0.57 -10.54 6.02
N GLU A 37 -0.20 -10.71 4.77
CA GLU A 37 0.75 -9.83 4.08
C GLU A 37 -0.02 -8.62 3.55
N CYS A 38 0.06 -7.50 4.26
CA CYS A 38 -0.45 -6.24 3.77
C CYS A 38 0.58 -5.65 2.79
N LEU A 39 0.20 -5.49 1.53
CA LEU A 39 1.10 -5.02 0.47
C LEU A 39 0.84 -3.56 0.06
N GLY A 40 -0.21 -2.93 0.60
CA GLY A 40 -0.45 -1.50 0.42
C GLY A 40 -1.86 -1.05 0.84
N PRO A 41 -2.17 0.26 0.73
CA PRO A 41 -1.42 1.27 -0.05
C PRO A 41 -0.16 1.83 0.62
N ASP A 42 -0.04 1.66 1.93
CA ASP A 42 1.13 2.07 2.69
C ASP A 42 2.28 1.05 2.60
N ILE A 43 3.38 1.31 3.32
CA ILE A 43 4.53 0.40 3.41
C ILE A 43 4.08 -1.02 3.76
N PRO A 44 4.58 -2.08 3.11
CA PRO A 44 4.17 -3.43 3.42
C PRO A 44 4.44 -3.83 4.87
N VAL A 45 3.47 -4.52 5.48
CA VAL A 45 3.52 -5.03 6.87
C VAL A 45 2.93 -6.44 6.90
N VAL A 46 3.49 -7.32 7.71
CA VAL A 46 3.03 -8.70 7.86
C VAL A 46 2.50 -8.92 9.27
N PHE A 47 1.28 -9.44 9.37
CA PHE A 47 0.61 -9.73 10.63
C PHE A 47 0.33 -11.23 10.80
N LEU A 48 0.37 -11.70 12.05
CA LEU A 48 -0.27 -12.95 12.45
C LEU A 48 -1.69 -12.64 12.92
N VAL A 49 -2.67 -13.38 12.39
CA VAL A 49 -4.09 -13.11 12.64
C VAL A 49 -4.80 -14.39 13.07
N GLU A 50 -5.69 -14.28 14.06
CA GLU A 50 -6.62 -15.35 14.42
C GLU A 50 -7.79 -15.40 13.44
N THR A 51 -8.03 -16.57 12.85
CA THR A 51 -9.05 -16.72 11.81
C THR A 51 -10.48 -16.49 12.32
N ALA A 52 -10.78 -16.93 13.54
CA ALA A 52 -12.14 -16.88 14.09
C ALA A 52 -12.60 -15.44 14.39
N THR A 53 -11.70 -14.59 14.85
CA THR A 53 -12.01 -13.23 15.31
C THR A 53 -11.52 -12.16 14.34
N ASN A 54 -10.65 -12.52 13.39
CA ASN A 54 -9.87 -11.60 12.56
C ASN A 54 -9.05 -10.58 13.36
N ILE A 55 -8.70 -10.91 14.61
CA ILE A 55 -7.87 -10.07 15.45
C ILE A 55 -6.39 -10.30 15.09
N ARG A 56 -5.69 -9.22 14.76
CA ARG A 56 -4.22 -9.23 14.58
C ARG A 56 -3.57 -9.45 15.93
N LEU A 57 -2.85 -10.56 16.08
CA LEU A 57 -2.22 -11.00 17.33
C LEU A 57 -0.80 -10.46 17.46
N ALA A 58 -0.07 -10.39 16.35
CA ALA A 58 1.32 -9.96 16.33
C ALA A 58 1.71 -9.35 14.99
N VAL A 59 2.72 -8.48 15.02
CA VAL A 59 3.41 -7.98 13.83
C VAL A 59 4.60 -8.91 13.59
N LEU A 60 4.63 -9.58 12.45
CA LEU A 60 5.73 -10.49 12.04
C LEU A 60 6.84 -9.72 11.31
N ASP A 61 6.46 -8.72 10.51
CA ASP A 61 7.36 -7.77 9.88
C ASP A 61 6.70 -6.39 9.81
N SER A 62 7.33 -5.38 10.41
CA SER A 62 6.82 -4.00 10.47
C SER A 62 7.27 -3.13 9.29
N GLY A 63 8.10 -3.66 8.38
CA GLY A 63 8.67 -2.90 7.26
C GLY A 63 9.61 -1.77 7.70
N HIS A 64 10.14 -1.83 8.93
CA HIS A 64 10.90 -0.74 9.57
C HIS A 64 12.08 -0.24 8.73
N SER A 65 12.86 -1.16 8.13
CA SER A 65 14.00 -0.78 7.29
C SER A 65 13.57 0.05 6.06
N LEU A 66 12.48 -0.35 5.40
CA LEU A 66 11.93 0.38 4.27
C LEU A 66 11.36 1.73 4.71
N ARG A 67 10.65 1.75 5.85
CA ARG A 67 10.10 2.98 6.44
C ARG A 67 11.18 4.00 6.75
N ASN A 68 12.30 3.58 7.32
CA ASN A 68 13.40 4.49 7.61
C ASN A 68 14.05 5.04 6.34
N LYS A 69 14.17 4.24 5.29
CA LYS A 69 14.70 4.70 4.00
C LYS A 69 13.75 5.67 3.27
N VAL A 70 12.44 5.42 3.34
CA VAL A 70 11.43 6.22 2.64
C VAL A 70 11.08 7.49 3.40
N LYS A 71 11.28 7.52 4.72
CA LYS A 71 10.97 8.68 5.59
C LYS A 71 11.63 9.99 5.13
N ASP A 72 12.82 9.89 4.54
CA ASP A 72 13.58 11.06 4.07
C ASP A 72 13.29 11.42 2.59
N LEU A 73 12.42 10.66 1.91
CA LEU A 73 12.03 10.90 0.53
C LEU A 73 10.70 11.66 0.45
N SER A 74 10.56 12.50 -0.58
CA SER A 74 9.31 13.20 -0.85
C SER A 74 8.31 12.26 -1.54
N VAL A 75 7.21 11.97 -0.84
CA VAL A 75 6.13 11.10 -1.35
C VAL A 75 5.38 11.81 -2.48
N PRO A 76 5.14 11.16 -3.62
CA PRO A 76 4.37 11.75 -4.72
C PRO A 76 2.89 11.87 -4.40
N GLN A 77 2.18 12.76 -5.09
CA GLN A 77 0.73 12.87 -4.97
C GLN A 77 0.09 11.89 -5.97
N ILE A 78 -0.71 10.95 -5.50
CA ILE A 78 -1.34 9.92 -6.35
C ILE A 78 -2.82 10.23 -6.50
N LYS A 79 -3.31 10.37 -7.75
CA LYS A 79 -4.75 10.46 -8.05
C LYS A 79 -5.17 9.22 -8.85
N LYS A 80 -6.29 8.62 -8.46
CA LYS A 80 -6.91 7.48 -9.15
C LYS A 80 -8.27 7.92 -9.68
N PHE A 81 -8.53 7.65 -10.96
CA PHE A 81 -9.77 8.03 -11.61
C PHE A 81 -10.10 7.09 -12.76
N GLN A 82 -11.35 7.15 -13.21
CA GLN A 82 -11.84 6.36 -14.34
C GLN A 82 -11.89 7.23 -15.60
N VAL A 83 -11.51 6.63 -16.72
CA VAL A 83 -11.63 7.24 -18.06
C VAL A 83 -12.48 6.32 -18.92
N GLU A 84 -13.42 6.89 -19.66
CA GLU A 84 -14.23 6.16 -20.63
C GLU A 84 -13.38 5.86 -21.87
N ILE A 85 -13.45 4.61 -22.34
CA ILE A 85 -12.79 4.14 -23.56
C ILE A 85 -13.86 3.66 -24.55
N GLU A 86 -13.42 3.15 -25.71
CA GLU A 86 -14.30 2.62 -26.73
C GLU A 86 -15.32 1.60 -26.18
N ALA A 87 -16.49 1.54 -26.81
CA ALA A 87 -17.59 0.66 -26.43
C ALA A 87 -18.13 0.87 -24.99
N GLY A 88 -17.89 2.04 -24.37
CA GLY A 88 -18.47 2.42 -23.08
C GLY A 88 -17.81 1.75 -21.88
N TYR A 89 -16.67 1.07 -22.07
CA TYR A 89 -15.89 0.55 -20.96
C TYR A 89 -15.20 1.69 -20.19
N LYS A 90 -14.92 1.46 -18.91
CA LYS A 90 -14.20 2.41 -18.05
C LYS A 90 -12.85 1.84 -17.64
N ALA A 91 -11.78 2.48 -18.08
CA ALA A 91 -10.42 2.15 -17.69
C ALA A 91 -10.07 2.84 -16.36
N GLN A 92 -9.44 2.09 -15.45
CA GLN A 92 -8.88 2.63 -14.21
C GLN A 92 -7.49 3.20 -14.49
N VAL A 93 -7.26 4.45 -14.07
CA VAL A 93 -6.01 5.18 -14.29
C VAL A 93 -5.42 5.61 -12.95
N ARG A 94 -4.10 5.49 -12.81
CA ARG A 94 -3.31 6.01 -11.70
C ARG A 94 -2.37 7.09 -12.24
N LEU A 95 -2.53 8.32 -11.75
CA LEU A 95 -1.68 9.45 -12.10
C LEU A 95 -0.80 9.81 -10.90
N ILE A 96 0.50 9.90 -11.13
CA ILE A 96 1.52 10.17 -10.12
C ILE A 96 2.09 11.55 -10.41
N PHE A 97 1.84 12.50 -9.50
CA PHE A 97 2.33 13.86 -9.63
C PHE A 97 3.61 14.06 -8.82
N PRO A 98 4.53 14.93 -9.31
CA PRO A 98 5.64 15.41 -8.50
C PRO A 98 5.14 16.00 -7.18
N PRO A 99 5.86 15.81 -6.06
CA PRO A 99 5.45 16.33 -4.75
C PRO A 99 5.19 17.85 -4.74
N ILE A 100 5.95 18.60 -5.55
CA ILE A 100 5.89 20.06 -5.60
C ILE A 100 4.77 20.62 -6.48
N LEU A 101 4.12 19.77 -7.29
CA LEU A 101 3.12 20.21 -8.26
C LEU A 101 1.89 20.78 -7.53
N ARG A 102 1.54 22.02 -7.85
CA ARG A 102 0.35 22.72 -7.36
C ARG A 102 -0.78 22.59 -8.38
N GLU A 103 -2.03 22.63 -7.91
CA GLU A 103 -3.21 22.48 -8.79
C GLU A 103 -3.38 23.62 -9.80
N TYR A 104 -2.80 24.79 -9.52
CA TYR A 104 -2.88 25.99 -10.37
C TYR A 104 -1.53 26.33 -11.04
N GLU A 105 -0.70 25.31 -11.27
CA GLU A 105 0.60 25.52 -11.89
C GLU A 105 0.45 25.76 -13.40
N GLU A 106 0.92 26.91 -13.88
CA GLU A 106 0.84 27.29 -15.31
C GLU A 106 1.90 26.57 -16.17
N VAL A 107 2.82 25.84 -15.53
CA VAL A 107 3.92 25.14 -16.20
C VAL A 107 3.44 23.76 -16.65
N ALA A 108 3.58 23.47 -17.94
CA ALA A 108 3.32 22.15 -18.48
C ALA A 108 4.46 21.18 -18.14
N PHE A 109 4.11 20.03 -17.56
CA PHE A 109 5.05 18.95 -17.28
C PHE A 109 5.00 17.89 -18.39
N PRO A 110 6.14 17.28 -18.75
CA PRO A 110 6.12 16.12 -19.64
C PRO A 110 5.37 14.97 -18.96
N MET A 111 4.45 14.34 -19.69
CA MET A 111 3.71 13.17 -19.21
C MET A 111 4.32 11.90 -19.80
N ILE A 112 4.62 10.94 -18.92
CA ILE A 112 5.02 9.59 -19.31
C ILE A 112 3.83 8.66 -19.12
N LEU A 113 3.38 8.03 -20.19
CA LEU A 113 2.32 7.03 -20.16
C LEU A 113 2.93 5.63 -20.09
N ILE A 114 2.64 4.90 -18.99
CA ILE A 114 3.07 3.52 -18.80
C ILE A 114 1.87 2.60 -19.02
N VAL A 115 1.97 1.72 -20.01
CA VAL A 115 0.90 0.79 -20.40
C VAL A 115 1.37 -0.65 -20.22
N ASN A 116 0.47 -1.51 -19.74
CA ASN A 116 0.68 -2.95 -19.68
C ASN A 116 -0.31 -3.65 -20.60
N CYS A 117 0.19 -4.46 -21.52
CA CYS A 117 -0.62 -5.14 -22.52
C CYS A 117 -0.86 -6.62 -22.20
N LYS A 118 -0.46 -7.10 -21.00
CA LYS A 118 -0.64 -8.50 -20.64
C LYS A 118 -2.13 -8.81 -20.36
N PRO A 119 -2.74 -9.76 -21.08
CA PRO A 119 -4.14 -10.12 -20.87
C PRO A 119 -4.40 -10.60 -19.43
N GLY A 120 -5.53 -10.20 -18.86
CA GLY A 120 -5.94 -10.57 -17.50
C GLY A 120 -5.10 -9.96 -16.37
N SER A 121 -4.13 -9.09 -16.69
CA SER A 121 -3.33 -8.40 -15.68
C SER A 121 -3.90 -7.02 -15.34
N GLN A 122 -3.65 -6.56 -14.11
CA GLN A 122 -4.09 -5.26 -13.64
C GLN A 122 -2.90 -4.46 -13.09
N THR A 123 -2.61 -3.33 -13.71
CA THR A 123 -1.50 -2.45 -13.28
C THR A 123 -1.93 -1.47 -12.19
N VAL A 124 -3.15 -0.96 -12.27
CA VAL A 124 -3.70 -0.03 -11.27
C VAL A 124 -4.28 -0.82 -10.11
N SER A 125 -3.59 -0.83 -8.97
CA SER A 125 -4.02 -1.52 -7.74
C SER A 125 -3.77 -0.66 -6.49
N GLU A 126 -3.89 -1.24 -5.30
CA GLU A 126 -3.46 -0.66 -4.02
C GLU A 126 -2.12 -1.24 -3.55
N LYS A 127 -1.45 -2.01 -4.40
CA LYS A 127 -0.05 -2.43 -4.21
C LYS A 127 0.91 -1.33 -4.67
#